data_AF-A0A968LNW6-F1
#
_entry.id   AF-A0A968LNW6-F1
#
_cell.length_a   1.000
_cell.length_b   1.000
_cell.length_c   1.000
_cell.angle_alpha   90.00
_cell.angle_beta   90.00
_cell.angle_gamma   90.00
#
_symmetry.space_group_name_H-M   'P 1'
#
loop_
_entity.id
_entity.type
_entity.pdbx_description
1 polymer ?
#
loop_
_entity_poly.entity_id
_entity_poly.type
_entity_poly.pdbx_seq_one_letter_code
_entity_poly.pdbx_strand_id
1 'polypeptide(L)'
;RMQWFGSVGERPRQGELVLGFHRDAGVYELSWIDTFHTGTAIMPFTGPARADGVVSVLGSYAAGDERWGFRLELGKRDAGIALRATNITPAGEEHRAIEVDFEPMYPAG
;
A
#
# COMPACT_ATOMS: atom_id res chain seq x y z
N ARG A 1 9.10 -1.35 -8.38
CA ARG A 1 9.35 -2.15 -7.16
C ARG A 1 9.91 -1.21 -6.11
N MET A 2 9.33 -1.20 -4.91
CA MET A 2 9.76 -0.40 -3.77
C MET A 2 9.94 -1.33 -2.58
N GLN A 3 11.00 -1.11 -1.80
CA GLN A 3 11.29 -1.88 -0.59
C GLN A 3 11.34 -0.93 0.59
N TRP A 4 10.91 -1.40 1.75
CA TRP A 4 10.98 -0.65 2.99
C TRP A 4 11.54 -1.54 4.10
N PHE A 5 12.37 -0.92 4.94
CA PHE A 5 12.86 -1.48 6.19
C PHE A 5 12.54 -0.47 7.30
N GLY A 6 12.05 -0.96 8.43
CA GLY A 6 11.73 -0.12 9.59
C GLY A 6 11.58 -0.95 10.85
N SER A 7 11.00 -0.35 11.89
CA SER A 7 10.67 -1.07 13.11
C SER A 7 9.33 -0.61 13.66
N VAL A 8 8.62 -1.53 14.33
CA VAL A 8 7.46 -1.21 15.15
C VAL A 8 7.78 -1.68 16.56
N GLY A 9 8.03 -0.73 17.46
CA GLY A 9 8.74 -0.99 18.71
C GLY A 9 10.17 -1.48 18.42
N GLU A 10 10.59 -2.56 19.08
CA GLU A 10 11.91 -3.18 18.86
C GLU A 10 11.91 -4.25 17.76
N ARG A 11 10.75 -4.54 17.14
CA ARG A 11 10.66 -5.59 16.11
C ARG A 11 10.96 -5.02 14.73
N PRO A 12 12.04 -5.46 14.05
CA PRO A 12 12.33 -5.04 12.70
C PRO A 12 11.22 -5.51 11.75
N ARG A 13 10.80 -4.63 10.86
CA ARG A 13 9.80 -4.85 9.82
C ARG A 13 10.42 -4.61 8.46
N GLN A 14 9.99 -5.41 7.50
CA GLN A 14 10.37 -5.24 6.11
C GLN A 14 9.21 -5.59 5.23
N GLY A 15 9.14 -4.93 4.08
CA GLY A 15 8.11 -5.20 3.09
C GLY A 15 8.51 -4.72 1.72
N GLU A 16 7.75 -5.21 0.74
CA GLU A 16 7.93 -4.91 -0.65
C GLU A 16 6.59 -4.64 -1.32
N LEU A 17 6.59 -3.61 -2.16
CA LEU A 17 5.45 -3.19 -2.94
C LEU A 17 5.84 -3.15 -4.42
N VAL A 18 5.03 -3.79 -5.26
CA VAL A 18 5.15 -3.71 -6.71
C VAL A 18 3.90 -3.04 -7.25
N LEU A 19 4.09 -1.93 -7.97
CA LEU A 19 3.03 -1.15 -8.60
C LEU A 19 3.19 -1.26 -10.12
N GLY A 20 2.11 -1.63 -10.80
CA GLY A 20 2.00 -1.63 -12.26
C GLY A 20 0.80 -0.80 -12.70
N PHE A 21 0.86 -0.28 -13.93
CA PHE A 21 -0.29 0.34 -14.58
C PHE A 21 -0.77 -0.58 -15.71
N HIS A 22 -1.96 -1.14 -15.54
CA HIS A 22 -2.61 -2.00 -16.52
C HIS A 22 -3.29 -1.12 -17.58
N ARG A 23 -2.59 -0.95 -18.71
CA ARG A 23 -2.98 0.02 -19.76
C ARG A 23 -4.35 -0.24 -20.35
N ASP A 24 -4.68 -1.51 -20.61
CA ASP A 24 -5.94 -1.88 -21.24
C ASP A 24 -7.15 -1.65 -20.32
N ALA A 25 -6.97 -1.90 -19.01
CA ALA A 25 -7.99 -1.65 -18.00
C ALA A 25 -8.00 -0.20 -17.47
N GLY A 26 -6.95 0.59 -17.72
CA GLY A 26 -6.83 1.96 -17.25
C GLY A 26 -6.71 2.10 -15.73
N VAL A 27 -6.22 1.07 -15.03
CA VAL A 27 -6.09 1.04 -13.56
C VAL A 27 -4.67 0.69 -13.12
N TYR A 28 -4.35 1.07 -11.89
CA TYR A 28 -3.16 0.59 -11.20
C TYR A 28 -3.47 -0.75 -10.52
N GLU A 29 -2.50 -1.65 -10.61
CA GLU A 29 -2.48 -2.92 -9.88
C GLU A 29 -1.26 -2.92 -8.97
N LEU A 30 -1.45 -3.41 -7.75
CA LEU A 30 -0.38 -3.43 -6.76
C LEU A 30 -0.40 -4.73 -5.97
N SER A 31 0.79 -5.27 -5.71
CA SER A 31 0.98 -6.37 -4.77
C SER A 31 1.81 -5.89 -3.60
N TRP A 32 1.35 -6.17 -2.38
CA TRP A 32 2.08 -5.87 -1.15
C TRP A 32 2.33 -7.13 -0.34
N ILE A 33 3.56 -7.25 0.15
CA ILE A 33 3.99 -8.26 1.11
C ILE A 33 4.85 -7.58 2.18
N ASP A 34 4.66 -7.94 3.44
CA ASP A 34 5.42 -7.44 4.57
C ASP A 34 5.39 -8.39 5.78
N THR A 35 6.31 -8.16 6.73
CA THR A 35 6.40 -8.97 7.95
C THR A 35 5.42 -8.54 9.06
N PHE A 36 4.36 -7.78 8.74
CA PHE A 36 3.43 -7.25 9.75
C PHE A 36 1.96 -7.40 9.37
N HIS A 37 1.50 -6.74 8.31
CA HIS A 37 0.07 -6.69 7.94
C HIS A 37 -0.36 -7.91 7.13
N THR A 38 0.53 -8.45 6.32
CA THR A 38 0.21 -9.53 5.37
C THR A 38 0.63 -10.90 5.89
N GLY A 39 1.61 -10.96 6.79
CA GLY A 39 2.12 -12.22 7.36
C GLY A 39 2.76 -13.09 6.28
N THR A 40 2.04 -14.10 5.80
CA THR A 40 2.46 -14.97 4.68
C THR A 40 1.65 -14.73 3.40
N ALA A 41 0.64 -13.87 3.44
CA ALA A 41 -0.20 -13.56 2.29
C ALA A 41 0.47 -12.53 1.38
N ILE A 42 0.08 -12.55 0.10
CA ILE A 42 0.29 -11.43 -0.81
C ILE A 42 -1.06 -10.74 -0.96
N MET A 43 -1.12 -9.44 -0.67
CA MET A 43 -2.35 -8.68 -0.83
C MET A 43 -2.37 -8.00 -2.20
N PRO A 44 -3.31 -8.35 -3.10
CA PRO A 44 -3.51 -7.64 -4.35
C PRO A 44 -4.41 -6.41 -4.13
N PHE A 45 -4.13 -5.38 -4.91
CA PHE A 45 -4.86 -4.13 -4.91
C PHE A 45 -5.14 -3.70 -6.35
N THR A 46 -6.26 -3.02 -6.55
CA THR A 46 -6.58 -2.38 -7.83
C THR A 46 -7.29 -1.05 -7.62
N GLY A 47 -7.09 -0.10 -8.53
CA GLY A 47 -7.80 1.17 -8.49
C GLY A 47 -7.19 2.25 -9.39
N PRO A 48 -7.88 3.40 -9.51
CA PRO A 48 -7.47 4.47 -10.42
C PRO A 48 -6.41 5.40 -9.80
N ALA A 49 -5.81 6.23 -10.65
CA ALA A 49 -5.27 7.51 -10.19
C ALA A 49 -6.40 8.54 -10.09
N ARG A 50 -6.36 9.35 -9.04
CA ARG A 50 -7.24 10.50 -8.85
C ARG A 50 -6.78 11.66 -9.74
N ALA A 51 -7.64 12.66 -9.90
CA ALA A 51 -7.34 13.85 -10.71
C ALA A 51 -6.13 14.65 -10.22
N ASP A 52 -5.79 14.53 -8.94
CA ASP A 52 -4.61 15.16 -8.33
C ASP A 52 -3.32 14.32 -8.42
N GLY A 53 -3.37 13.22 -9.18
CA GLY A 53 -2.21 12.36 -9.44
C GLY A 53 -1.91 11.34 -8.35
N VAL A 54 -2.69 11.30 -7.26
CA VAL A 54 -2.57 10.26 -6.23
C VAL A 54 -3.16 8.95 -6.75
N VAL A 55 -2.39 7.87 -6.68
CA VAL A 55 -2.88 6.52 -6.98
C VAL A 55 -3.64 6.00 -5.78
N SER A 56 -4.91 5.64 -5.95
CA SER A 56 -5.78 5.12 -4.87
C SER A 56 -6.24 3.72 -5.23
N VAL A 57 -5.72 2.72 -4.52
CA VAL A 57 -5.98 1.30 -4.80
C VAL A 57 -6.58 0.61 -3.59
N LEU A 58 -7.51 -0.30 -3.84
CA LEU A 58 -8.23 -1.05 -2.81
C LEU A 58 -7.83 -2.53 -2.86
N GLY A 59 -7.39 -3.03 -1.71
CA GLY A 59 -7.20 -4.43 -1.42
C GLY A 59 -8.11 -4.82 -0.27
N SER A 60 -7.89 -6.01 0.28
CA SER A 60 -8.64 -6.49 1.43
C SER A 60 -7.86 -7.57 2.16
N TYR A 61 -8.22 -7.86 3.40
CA TYR A 61 -7.60 -8.93 4.21
C TYR A 61 -8.62 -9.57 5.15
N ALA A 62 -8.32 -10.77 5.64
CA ALA A 62 -9.17 -11.47 6.60
C ALA A 62 -8.80 -11.01 8.02
N ALA A 63 -9.81 -10.74 8.84
CA ALA A 63 -9.66 -10.42 10.25
C ALA A 63 -10.64 -11.30 11.05
N GLY A 64 -10.18 -12.49 11.45
CA GLY A 64 -11.08 -13.54 11.93
C GLY A 64 -12.02 -14.01 10.81
N ASP A 65 -13.32 -14.02 11.09
CA ASP A 65 -14.37 -14.42 10.13
C ASP A 65 -14.82 -13.26 9.21
N GLU A 66 -14.29 -12.06 9.41
CA GLU A 66 -14.66 -10.87 8.65
C GLU A 66 -13.66 -10.56 7.53
N ARG A 67 -14.17 -9.86 6.50
CA ARG A 67 -13.35 -9.29 5.43
C ARG A 67 -13.30 -7.78 5.53
N TRP A 68 -12.09 -7.27 5.75
CA TRP A 68 -11.83 -5.85 5.85
C TRP A 68 -11.23 -5.32 4.55
N GLY A 69 -11.60 -4.10 4.19
CA GLY A 69 -10.96 -3.36 3.10
C GLY A 69 -9.65 -2.74 3.58
N PHE A 70 -8.71 -2.60 2.66
CA PHE A 70 -7.46 -1.90 2.90
C PHE A 70 -7.15 -0.99 1.73
N ARG A 71 -7.26 0.32 1.94
CA ARG A 71 -6.98 1.31 0.89
C ARG A 71 -5.56 1.81 1.03
N LEU A 72 -4.86 1.87 -0.10
CA LEU A 72 -3.56 2.52 -0.22
C LEU A 72 -3.69 3.76 -1.10
N GLU A 73 -3.16 4.88 -0.61
CA GLU A 73 -2.99 6.11 -1.38
C GLU A 73 -1.51 6.40 -1.55
N LEU A 74 -1.04 6.43 -2.80
CA LEU A 74 0.35 6.68 -3.15
C LEU A 74 0.45 8.06 -3.83
N GLY A 75 1.13 8.98 -3.16
CA GLY A 75 1.39 10.33 -3.66
C GLY A 75 2.87 10.52 -3.99
N LYS A 76 3.18 11.28 -5.04
CA LYS A 76 4.55 11.67 -5.36
C LYS A 76 5.08 12.66 -4.30
N ARG A 77 6.35 12.52 -3.94
CA ARG A 77 7.13 13.50 -3.16
C ARG A 77 8.36 13.92 -3.95
N ASP A 78 9.04 14.98 -3.49
CA ASP A 78 10.28 15.47 -4.11
C ASP A 78 11.35 14.37 -4.18
N ALA A 79 11.47 13.54 -3.14
CA ALA A 79 12.45 12.46 -3.04
C ALA A 79 11.80 11.09 -2.82
N GLY A 80 10.70 10.77 -3.50
CA GLY A 80 10.10 9.43 -3.46
C GLY A 80 8.58 9.39 -3.50
N ILE A 81 7.99 8.49 -2.70
CA ILE A 81 6.55 8.23 -2.64
C ILE A 81 6.06 8.28 -1.19
N ALA A 82 5.00 9.05 -0.93
CA ALA A 82 4.22 8.98 0.29
C ALA A 82 3.17 7.88 0.13
N LEU A 83 3.13 6.91 1.04
CA LEU A 83 2.07 5.91 1.12
C LEU A 83 1.24 6.16 2.38
N ARG A 84 -0.07 6.25 2.22
CA ARG A 84 -1.05 6.26 3.31
C ARG A 84 -1.94 5.05 3.21
N ALA A 85 -2.18 4.38 4.32
CA ALA A 85 -3.03 3.22 4.38
C ALA A 85 -4.20 3.40 5.36
N THR A 86 -5.37 2.91 4.95
CA THR A 86 -6.62 3.02 5.71
C THR A 86 -7.30 1.66 5.77
N ASN A 87 -7.59 1.19 6.98
CA ASN A 87 -8.48 0.06 7.22
C ASN A 87 -9.92 0.48 6.98
N ILE A 88 -10.71 -0.39 6.36
CA ILE A 88 -12.13 -0.19 6.13
C ILE A 88 -12.87 -1.38 6.74
N THR A 89 -13.71 -1.12 7.74
CA THR A 89 -14.50 -2.18 8.39
C THR A 89 -15.50 -2.79 7.39
N PRO A 90 -16.07 -3.98 7.67
CA PRO A 90 -17.14 -4.53 6.84
C PRO A 90 -18.36 -3.61 6.72
N ALA A 91 -18.58 -2.74 7.71
CA ALA A 91 -19.62 -1.72 7.71
C ALA A 91 -19.24 -0.46 6.90
N GLY A 92 -17.99 -0.35 6.43
CA GLY A 92 -17.49 0.78 5.64
C GLY A 92 -16.83 1.89 6.46
N GLU A 93 -16.61 1.70 7.75
CA GLU A 93 -15.96 2.70 8.60
C GLU A 93 -14.45 2.74 8.33
N GLU A 94 -13.90 3.95 8.22
CA GLU A 94 -12.51 4.14 7.84
C GLU A 94 -11.63 4.49 9.04
N HIS A 95 -10.54 3.73 9.22
CA HIS A 95 -9.56 3.95 10.27
C HIS A 95 -8.15 4.02 9.68
N ARG A 96 -7.42 5.09 9.99
CA ARG A 96 -6.02 5.23 9.58
C ARG A 96 -5.18 4.07 10.12
N ALA A 97 -4.41 3.43 9.24
CA ALA A 97 -3.56 2.29 9.58
C ALA A 97 -2.09 2.71 9.70
N ILE A 98 -1.44 3.03 8.57
CA ILE A 98 -0.02 3.40 8.53
C ILE A 98 0.22 4.56 7.56
N GLU A 99 1.31 5.28 7.80
CA GLU A 99 1.91 6.20 6.83
C GLU A 99 3.38 5.85 6.69
N VAL A 100 3.85 5.73 5.45
CA VAL A 100 5.23 5.33 5.14
C VAL A 100 5.74 6.21 4.01
N ASP A 101 6.92 6.78 4.21
CA ASP A 101 7.66 7.46 3.15
C ASP A 101 8.68 6.49 2.56
N PHE A 102 8.53 6.21 1.27
CA PHE A 102 9.46 5.39 0.51
C PHE A 102 10.45 6.28 -0.22
N GLU A 103 11.72 6.13 0.12
CA GLU A 103 12.82 6.70 -0.64
C GLU A 103 13.25 5.75 -1.76
N PRO A 104 13.65 6.27 -2.94
CA PRO A 104 14.25 5.45 -3.98
C PRO A 104 15.52 4.76 -3.46
N MET A 105 15.66 3.46 -3.72
CA MET A 105 16.88 2.70 -3.35
C MET A 105 18.13 3.21 -4.09
N TYR A 106 17.96 3.86 -5.24
CA TYR A 106 19.02 4.56 -5.96
C TYR A 106 18.56 5.98 -6.25
N PRO A 107 19.38 7.01 -6.01
CA PRO A 107 19.05 8.37 -6.42
C PRO A 107 18.81 8.38 -7.93
N ALA A 108 17.76 9.07 -8.37
CA ALA A 108 17.59 9.35 -9.78
C ALA A 108 18.80 10.18 -10.22
N GLY A 109 19.63 9.58 -11.09
CA GLY A 109 20.83 10.22 -11.65
C GLY A 109 20.50 11.43 -12.51
#